data_AF-A0A3A5VLE3-F1
#
_entry.id   AF-A0A3A5VLE3-F1
#
_cell.length_a   1.000
_cell.length_b   1.000
_cell.length_c   1.000
_cell.angle_alpha   90.00
_cell.angle_beta   90.00
_cell.angle_gamma   90.00
#
_symmetry.space_group_name_H-M   'P 1'
#
loop_
_entity.id
_entity.type
_entity.pdbx_description
1 polymer ?
#
loop_
_entity_poly.entity_id
_entity_poly.type
_entity_poly.pdbx_seq_one_letter_code
_entity_poly.pdbx_strand_id
1 'polypeptide(L)'
;MRHLSVPRAQTQHWLELCRTKQWNSNTAGVTNLEDGTNAIPLNESAPGEGDPIWDGHPHVDIPANVRPKSENWLDHLDEDFVAEHSEDLPRSFEIQGDVLIVKLGESIWEHGEMMADAMLTQFPHVRLVCGTP
;
A
#
# COMPACT_ATOMS: atom_id res chain seq x y z
N MET A 1 15.79 0.79 9.96
CA MET A 1 14.84 -0.33 9.85
C MET A 1 15.55 -1.39 9.07
N ARG A 2 15.52 -2.62 9.58
CA ARG A 2 16.24 -3.75 9.03
C ARG A 2 15.62 -4.21 7.71
N HIS A 3 16.44 -4.35 6.68
CA HIS A 3 16.06 -4.91 5.39
C HIS A 3 17.03 -6.01 4.99
N LEU A 4 16.55 -7.02 4.28
CA LEU A 4 17.39 -8.02 3.59
C LEU A 4 17.81 -7.47 2.23
N SER A 5 19.10 -7.34 1.95
CA SER A 5 19.60 -6.93 0.64
C SER A 5 19.83 -8.14 -0.27
N VAL A 6 19.10 -8.20 -1.38
CA VAL A 6 19.13 -9.35 -2.31
C VAL A 6 19.30 -8.90 -3.76
N PRO A 7 19.90 -9.72 -4.63
CA PRO A 7 19.94 -9.42 -6.07
C PRO A 7 18.54 -9.23 -6.65
N ARG A 8 18.38 -8.27 -7.57
CA ARG A 8 17.09 -7.98 -8.23
C ARG A 8 16.41 -9.22 -8.82
N ALA A 9 17.20 -10.11 -9.43
CA ALA A 9 16.70 -11.36 -10.02
C ALA A 9 16.05 -12.31 -9.00
N GLN A 10 16.39 -12.18 -7.71
CA GLN A 10 15.92 -13.04 -6.62
C GLN A 10 14.87 -12.38 -5.73
N THR A 11 14.52 -11.10 -5.97
CA THR A 11 13.63 -10.34 -5.07
C THR A 11 12.30 -11.05 -4.84
N GLN A 12 11.68 -11.61 -5.88
CA GLN A 12 10.41 -12.30 -5.76
C GLN A 12 10.49 -13.55 -4.88
N HIS A 13 11.57 -14.33 -5.01
CA HIS A 13 11.80 -15.53 -4.21
C HIS A 13 11.86 -15.19 -2.71
N TRP A 14 12.67 -14.18 -2.36
CA TRP A 14 12.83 -13.74 -0.98
C TRP A 14 11.57 -13.06 -0.42
N LEU A 15 10.83 -12.32 -1.25
CA LEU A 15 9.53 -11.77 -0.87
C LEU A 15 8.52 -12.86 -0.52
N GLU A 16 8.46 -13.93 -1.31
CA GLU A 16 7.55 -15.06 -1.06
C GLU A 16 7.91 -15.79 0.22
N LEU A 17 9.20 -16.04 0.46
CA LEU A 17 9.67 -16.64 1.71
C LEU A 17 9.25 -15.79 2.91
N CYS A 18 9.59 -14.50 2.90
CA CYS A 18 9.31 -13.61 4.01
C CYS A 18 7.80 -13.39 4.22
N ARG A 19 7.00 -13.37 3.14
CA ARG A 19 5.53 -13.33 3.23
C ARG A 19 4.97 -14.61 3.87
N THR A 20 5.44 -15.78 3.44
CA THR A 20 5.00 -17.08 3.95
C THR A 20 5.30 -17.24 5.45
N LYS A 21 6.42 -16.67 5.89
CA LYS A 21 6.86 -16.70 7.30
C LYS A 21 6.39 -15.50 8.13
N GLN A 22 5.63 -14.58 7.53
CA GLN A 22 5.18 -13.32 8.16
C GLN A 22 6.33 -12.47 8.72
N TRP A 23 7.45 -12.44 7.99
CA TRP A 23 8.65 -11.66 8.32
C TRP A 23 8.71 -10.29 7.64
N ASN A 24 7.82 -10.02 6.69
CA ASN A 24 7.74 -8.72 6.04
C ASN A 24 7.26 -7.65 7.02
N SER A 25 7.86 -6.46 6.94
CA SER A 25 7.30 -5.27 7.57
C SER A 25 6.09 -4.76 6.78
N ASN A 26 5.06 -4.31 7.49
CA ASN A 26 3.88 -3.66 6.91
C ASN A 26 4.05 -2.14 6.73
N THR A 27 5.12 -1.56 7.26
CA THR A 27 5.34 -0.09 7.28
C THR A 27 6.28 0.39 6.19
N ALA A 28 6.85 -0.52 5.40
CA ALA A 28 7.78 -0.23 4.31
C ALA A 28 7.57 -1.27 3.20
N GLY A 29 8.05 -0.97 2.00
CA GLY A 29 8.09 -1.94 0.90
C GLY A 29 9.46 -1.98 0.24
N VAL A 30 9.63 -2.85 -0.75
CA VAL A 30 10.93 -3.12 -1.36
C VAL A 30 11.60 -1.87 -1.91
N THR A 31 12.82 -1.59 -1.46
CA THR A 31 13.58 -0.40 -1.89
C THR A 31 14.68 -0.81 -2.87
N ASN A 32 14.76 -0.18 -4.04
CA ASN A 32 15.85 -0.41 -4.98
C ASN A 32 17.12 0.29 -4.45
N LEU A 33 18.24 -0.44 -4.38
CA LEU A 33 19.53 0.12 -3.99
C LEU A 33 20.37 0.48 -5.22
N GLU A 34 21.35 1.37 -5.04
CA GLU A 34 22.23 1.88 -6.11
C GLU A 34 23.20 0.81 -6.63
N ASP A 35 23.54 -0.17 -5.81
CA ASP A 35 24.45 -1.29 -6.12
C ASP A 35 23.80 -2.40 -6.97
N GLY A 36 22.56 -2.20 -7.43
CA GLY A 36 21.82 -3.18 -8.23
C GLY A 36 21.14 -4.28 -7.43
N THR A 37 21.08 -4.15 -6.09
CA THR A 37 20.29 -5.01 -5.21
C THR A 37 18.95 -4.36 -4.84
N ASN A 38 18.08 -5.14 -4.20
CA ASN A 38 16.81 -4.71 -3.65
C ASN A 38 16.79 -5.03 -2.15
N ALA A 39 16.27 -4.09 -1.36
CA ALA A 39 16.13 -4.20 0.07
C ALA A 39 14.68 -4.58 0.44
N ILE A 40 14.49 -5.77 0.99
CA ILE A 40 13.18 -6.28 1.45
C ILE A 40 13.03 -5.96 2.93
N PRO A 41 12.00 -5.21 3.35
CA PRO A 41 11.86 -4.79 4.74
C PRO A 41 11.45 -5.94 5.65
N LEU A 42 12.20 -6.12 6.73
CA LEU A 42 11.97 -7.16 7.73
C LEU A 42 11.35 -6.56 8.99
N ASN A 43 10.47 -7.32 9.64
CA ASN A 43 9.94 -6.98 10.96
C ASN A 43 10.79 -7.63 12.09
N GLU A 44 10.36 -7.46 13.34
CA GLU A 44 11.07 -7.99 14.52
C GLU A 44 11.02 -9.52 14.64
N SER A 45 10.08 -10.21 13.97
CA SER A 45 9.98 -11.67 14.03
C SER A 45 10.93 -12.38 13.05
N ALA A 46 11.55 -11.65 12.13
CA ALA A 46 12.50 -12.20 11.19
C ALA A 46 13.84 -12.59 11.88
N PRO A 47 14.46 -13.71 11.50
CA PRO A 47 15.76 -14.12 12.03
C PRO A 47 16.85 -13.04 11.88
N GLY A 48 17.86 -13.09 12.75
CA GLY A 48 19.04 -12.20 12.67
C GLY A 48 19.88 -12.45 11.41
N GLU A 49 20.77 -11.50 11.07
CA GLU A 49 21.61 -11.55 9.86
C GLU A 49 22.46 -12.83 9.74
N GLY A 50 22.91 -13.40 10.86
CA GLY A 50 23.71 -14.62 10.87
C GLY A 50 22.94 -15.93 10.67
N ASP A 51 21.62 -15.88 10.48
CA ASP A 51 20.82 -17.08 10.28
C ASP A 51 21.06 -17.68 8.87
N PRO A 52 21.31 -19.00 8.76
CA PRO A 52 21.56 -19.65 7.47
C PRO A 52 20.39 -19.54 6.49
N ILE A 53 19.17 -19.22 6.95
CA ILE A 53 18.01 -19.01 6.08
C ILE A 53 18.24 -17.91 5.04
N TRP A 54 19.15 -16.96 5.29
CA TRP A 54 19.40 -15.83 4.39
C TRP A 54 20.39 -16.13 3.26
N ASP A 55 20.95 -17.34 3.20
CA ASP A 55 21.92 -17.75 2.18
C ASP A 55 23.09 -16.75 1.99
N GLY A 56 23.51 -16.13 3.09
CA GLY A 56 24.59 -15.14 3.11
C GLY A 56 24.21 -13.74 2.61
N HIS A 57 22.92 -13.46 2.37
CA HIS A 57 22.47 -12.11 2.03
C HIS A 57 22.53 -11.17 3.24
N PRO A 58 23.19 -10.00 3.10
CA PRO A 58 23.41 -9.10 4.23
C PRO A 58 22.15 -8.35 4.62
N HIS A 59 22.12 -7.90 5.87
CA HIS A 59 21.09 -7.00 6.37
C HIS A 59 21.58 -5.57 6.25
N VAL A 60 20.71 -4.68 5.81
CA VAL A 60 21.01 -3.25 5.68
C VAL A 60 20.01 -2.44 6.48
N ASP A 61 20.51 -1.44 7.19
CA ASP A 61 19.67 -0.47 7.87
C ASP A 61 19.36 0.69 6.93
N ILE A 62 18.10 0.74 6.51
CA ILE A 62 17.56 1.84 5.74
C ILE A 62 16.67 2.63 6.69
N PRO A 63 16.80 3.98 6.74
CA PRO A 63 15.81 4.82 7.41
C PRO A 63 14.43 4.39 6.94
N ALA A 64 13.43 4.38 7.83
CA ALA A 64 12.07 4.14 7.39
C ALA A 64 11.72 5.24 6.39
N ASN A 65 11.82 4.95 5.09
CA ASN A 65 10.97 5.59 4.12
C ASN A 65 9.60 5.12 4.57
N VAL A 66 8.91 5.98 5.32
CA VAL A 66 7.47 5.92 5.45
C VAL A 66 7.00 5.97 4.02
N ARG A 67 6.85 4.80 3.39
CA ARG A 67 5.96 4.72 2.26
C ARG A 67 4.67 5.26 2.85
N PRO A 68 4.07 6.31 2.26
CA PRO A 68 2.69 6.57 2.59
C PRO A 68 2.01 5.21 2.47
N LYS A 69 1.44 4.73 3.58
CA LYS A 69 0.51 3.59 3.59
C LYS A 69 -0.28 3.76 2.30
N SER A 70 -0.28 2.79 1.38
CA SER A 70 -0.91 3.00 0.06
C SER A 70 -2.26 3.63 0.30
N GLU A 71 -2.37 4.94 0.11
CA GLU A 71 -3.43 5.67 0.78
C GLU A 71 -4.69 5.22 0.04
N ASN A 72 -5.53 4.49 0.77
CA ASN A 72 -6.82 4.16 0.24
C ASN A 72 -7.62 5.44 0.40
N TRP A 73 -8.42 5.83 -0.59
CA TRP A 73 -9.27 7.00 -0.44
C TRP A 73 -10.20 6.89 0.79
N LEU A 74 -10.52 5.64 1.20
CA LEU A 74 -11.23 5.33 2.45
C LEU A 74 -10.49 5.76 3.72
N ASP A 75 -9.16 5.86 3.70
CA ASP A 75 -8.37 6.35 4.84
C ASP A 75 -8.61 7.86 5.10
N HIS A 76 -9.25 8.58 4.16
CA HIS A 76 -9.67 9.98 4.31
C HIS A 76 -11.13 10.12 4.78
N LEU A 77 -11.81 9.01 5.08
CA LEU A 77 -13.16 8.98 5.65
C LEU A 77 -13.12 8.66 7.15
N ASP A 78 -14.23 8.95 7.84
CA ASP A 78 -14.44 8.55 9.22
C ASP A 78 -14.50 7.01 9.35
N GLU A 79 -13.80 6.44 10.33
CA GLU A 79 -13.68 5.00 10.50
C GLU A 79 -15.03 4.33 10.82
N ASP A 80 -15.90 4.99 11.60
CA ASP A 80 -17.23 4.46 11.94
C ASP A 80 -18.13 4.44 10.69
N PHE A 81 -18.05 5.49 9.86
CA PHE A 81 -18.74 5.52 8.57
C PHE A 81 -18.29 4.39 7.64
N VAL A 82 -16.99 4.15 7.53
CA VAL A 82 -16.45 3.08 6.69
C VAL A 82 -16.91 1.70 7.19
N ALA A 83 -16.96 1.50 8.50
CA ALA A 83 -17.44 0.26 9.09
C ALA A 83 -18.95 0.05 8.82
N GLU A 84 -19.77 1.09 9.02
CA GLU A 84 -21.22 1.05 8.81
C GLU A 84 -21.59 0.75 7.35
N HIS A 85 -20.91 1.37 6.40
CA HIS A 85 -21.24 1.28 4.97
C HIS A 85 -20.31 0.38 4.14
N SER A 86 -19.51 -0.48 4.80
CA SER A 86 -18.46 -1.28 4.16
C SER A 86 -18.92 -2.13 2.96
N GLU A 87 -20.19 -2.56 2.92
CA GLU A 87 -20.76 -3.34 1.82
C GLU A 87 -21.19 -2.47 0.62
N ASP A 88 -21.60 -1.24 0.88
CA ASP A 88 -22.15 -0.31 -0.12
C ASP A 88 -21.08 0.61 -0.74
N LEU A 89 -19.94 0.79 -0.04
CA LEU A 89 -18.86 1.65 -0.50
C LEU A 89 -18.29 1.17 -1.85
N PRO A 90 -18.02 2.10 -2.78
CA PRO A 90 -17.53 1.73 -4.11
C PRO A 90 -16.15 1.09 -4.03
N ARG A 91 -16.03 -0.11 -4.60
CA ARG A 91 -14.77 -0.87 -4.63
C ARG A 91 -13.86 -0.52 -5.80
N SER A 92 -14.39 0.17 -6.80
CA SER A 92 -13.65 0.55 -8.00
C SER A 92 -14.19 1.85 -8.59
N PHE A 93 -13.30 2.56 -9.28
CA PHE A 93 -13.58 3.76 -10.04
C PHE A 93 -12.68 3.78 -11.28
N GLU A 94 -13.02 4.62 -12.25
CA GLU A 94 -12.24 4.84 -13.45
C GLU A 94 -11.71 6.28 -13.46
N ILE A 95 -10.46 6.50 -13.86
CA ILE A 95 -9.89 7.83 -14.07
C ILE A 95 -9.61 8.02 -15.55
N GLN A 96 -10.20 9.05 -16.15
CA GLN A 96 -9.96 9.49 -17.52
C GLN A 96 -9.44 10.93 -17.52
N GLY A 97 -8.14 11.11 -17.77
CA GLY A 97 -7.52 12.43 -17.70
C GLY A 97 -7.54 12.96 -16.27
N ASP A 98 -8.24 14.08 -16.05
CA ASP A 98 -8.45 14.72 -14.75
C ASP A 98 -9.86 14.47 -14.17
N VAL A 99 -10.61 13.50 -14.69
CA VAL A 99 -11.95 13.13 -14.22
C VAL A 99 -11.94 11.73 -13.62
N LEU A 100 -12.51 11.58 -12.42
CA LEU A 100 -12.77 10.29 -11.77
C LEU A 100 -14.26 9.97 -11.85
N ILE A 101 -14.60 8.77 -12.32
CA ILE A 101 -15.97 8.28 -12.45
C ILE A 101 -16.15 7.13 -11.47
N VAL A 102 -17.14 7.23 -10.59
CA VAL A 102 -17.43 6.23 -9.57
C VAL A 102 -18.91 5.89 -9.56
N LYS A 103 -19.20 4.59 -9.41
CA LYS A 103 -20.57 4.11 -9.28
C LYS A 103 -21.02 4.17 -7.83
N LEU A 104 -22.14 4.85 -7.57
CA LEU A 104 -22.71 5.02 -6.24
C LEU A 104 -24.09 4.36 -6.18
N GLY A 105 -24.29 3.45 -5.23
CA GLY A 105 -25.61 2.88 -4.95
C GLY A 105 -26.55 3.91 -4.30
N GLU A 106 -27.86 3.68 -4.39
CA GLU A 106 -28.87 4.57 -3.81
C GLU A 106 -28.68 4.76 -2.29
N SER A 107 -28.22 3.72 -1.58
CA SER A 107 -27.99 3.73 -0.13
C SER A 107 -26.89 4.69 0.31
N ILE A 108 -25.96 5.03 -0.57
CA ILE A 108 -24.78 5.86 -0.26
C ILE A 108 -24.71 7.11 -1.14
N TRP A 109 -25.73 7.35 -1.97
CA TRP A 109 -25.81 8.50 -2.86
C TRP A 109 -25.76 9.82 -2.10
N GLU A 110 -26.42 9.90 -0.95
CA GLU A 110 -26.44 11.12 -0.12
C GLU A 110 -25.06 11.48 0.47
N HIS A 111 -24.16 10.50 0.57
CA HIS A 111 -22.78 10.69 1.03
C HIS A 111 -21.81 11.00 -0.12
N GLY A 112 -22.32 11.21 -1.34
CA GLY A 112 -21.53 11.38 -2.56
C GLY A 112 -20.47 12.48 -2.49
N GLU A 113 -20.81 13.64 -1.93
CA GLU A 113 -19.86 14.76 -1.81
C GLU A 113 -18.71 14.44 -0.85
N MET A 114 -18.98 13.84 0.30
CA MET A 114 -17.96 13.43 1.26
C MET A 114 -17.00 12.40 0.67
N MET A 115 -17.54 11.41 -0.07
CA MET A 115 -16.69 10.45 -0.77
C MET A 115 -15.86 11.10 -1.87
N ALA A 116 -16.44 12.07 -2.60
CA ALA A 116 -15.72 12.82 -3.62
C ALA A 116 -14.54 13.61 -3.04
N ASP A 117 -14.72 14.26 -1.88
CA ASP A 117 -13.64 14.99 -1.19
C ASP A 117 -12.49 14.07 -0.77
N ALA A 118 -12.83 12.89 -0.23
CA ALA A 118 -11.85 11.86 0.10
C ALA A 118 -11.07 11.38 -1.13
N MET A 119 -11.76 11.16 -2.26
CA MET A 119 -11.13 10.79 -3.53
C MET A 119 -10.26 11.91 -4.10
N LEU A 120 -10.69 13.18 -4.05
CA LEU A 120 -9.90 14.32 -4.52
C LEU A 120 -8.63 14.51 -3.67
N THR A 121 -8.72 14.28 -2.36
CA THR A 121 -7.57 14.27 -1.45
C THR A 121 -6.55 13.20 -1.86
N GLN A 122 -7.04 12.02 -2.22
CA GLN A 122 -6.21 10.90 -2.66
C GLN A 122 -5.55 11.11 -4.03
N PHE A 123 -6.27 11.73 -4.97
CA PHE A 123 -5.88 11.85 -6.37
C PHE A 123 -5.68 13.32 -6.76
N PRO A 124 -4.52 13.94 -6.45
CA PRO A 124 -4.29 15.38 -6.63
C PRO A 124 -4.30 15.86 -8.10
N HIS A 125 -4.28 14.94 -9.07
CA HIS A 125 -4.41 15.24 -10.49
C HIS A 125 -5.86 15.25 -10.98
N VAL A 126 -6.78 14.67 -10.20
CA VAL A 126 -8.22 14.69 -10.48
C VAL A 126 -8.77 16.05 -10.09
N ARG A 127 -9.62 16.62 -10.95
CA ARG A 127 -10.25 17.93 -10.78
C ARG A 127 -11.77 17.84 -10.68
N LEU A 128 -12.34 16.68 -11.00
CA LEU A 128 -13.78 16.41 -10.96
C LEU A 128 -14.03 14.94 -10.60
N VAL A 129 -14.97 14.72 -9.70
CA VAL A 129 -15.52 13.38 -9.40
C VAL A 129 -16.97 13.33 -9.87
N CYS A 130 -17.29 12.32 -10.67
CA CYS A 130 -18.62 12.08 -11.22
C CYS A 130 -19.22 10.83 -10.57
N GLY A 131 -20.26 11.01 -9.77
CA GLY A 131 -21.10 9.92 -9.27
C GLY A 131 -22.11 9.48 -10.31
N THR A 132 -22.16 8.19 -10.61
CA THR A 132 -23.20 7.58 -11.45
C THR A 132 -24.02 6.57 -10.64
N PRO A 133 -25.34 6.52 -10.78
CA PRO A 133 -26.16 5.49 -10.14
C PRO A 133 -25.84 4.07 -10.64
#